data_AF-A0A2X3B453-F1
#
_entry.id   AF-A0A2X3B453-F1
#
_cell.length_a   1.000
_cell.length_b   1.000
_cell.length_c   1.000
_cell.angle_alpha   90.00
_cell.angle_beta   90.00
_cell.angle_gamma   90.00
#
_symmetry.space_group_name_H-M   'P 1'
#
loop_
_entity.id
_entity.type
_entity.pdbx_description
1 polymer ?
#
loop_
_entity_poly.entity_id
_entity_poly.type
_entity_poly.pdbx_seq_one_letter_code
_entity_poly.pdbx_strand_id
1 'polypeptide(L)'
;MIYQENFEKEIKGLFGLKNVKNAYISYKLIEECCVADYLACENGKHPDWNVQEQGKDWPLEIKNKHAEIQKNAQSRVKKIVRKEAKR
;
A
#
# COMPACT_ATOMS: atom_id res chain seq x y z
N MET A 1 -7.86 21.49 19.06
CA MET A 1 -8.14 20.07 18.75
C MET A 1 -9.00 20.04 17.51
N ILE A 2 -8.61 19.28 16.48
CA ILE A 2 -9.47 19.08 15.31
C ILE A 2 -10.51 18.05 15.73
N TYR A 3 -11.76 18.48 15.88
CA TYR A 3 -12.88 17.57 16.12
C TYR A 3 -13.17 16.86 14.80
N GLN A 4 -12.92 15.56 14.76
CA GLN A 4 -13.40 14.71 13.69
C GLN A 4 -14.70 14.07 14.18
N GLU A 5 -15.81 14.37 13.51
CA GLU A 5 -17.10 13.76 13.85
C GLU A 5 -17.03 12.26 13.53
N ASN A 6 -17.05 11.44 14.57
CA ASN A 6 -17.24 10.01 14.45
C ASN A 6 -18.74 9.77 14.32
N PHE A 7 -19.17 9.16 13.22
CA PHE A 7 -20.56 8.82 12.96
C PHE A 7 -20.70 7.34 12.62
N GLU A 8 -21.86 6.76 12.90
CA GLU A 8 -22.16 5.39 12.49
C GLU A 8 -22.57 5.38 11.02
N LYS A 9 -21.87 4.60 10.19
CA LYS A 9 -22.19 4.47 8.77
C LYS A 9 -21.78 3.12 8.21
N GLU A 10 -22.53 2.68 7.21
CA GLU A 10 -22.15 1.56 6.37
C GLU A 10 -21.09 1.99 5.35
N ILE A 11 -19.91 1.40 5.47
CA ILE A 11 -18.78 1.62 4.57
C ILE A 11 -18.66 0.42 3.64
N LYS A 12 -18.48 0.68 2.35
CA LYS A 12 -18.28 -0.35 1.34
C LYS A 12 -16.87 -0.94 1.44
N GLY A 13 -16.79 -2.25 1.67
CA GLY A 13 -15.57 -3.06 1.56
C GLY A 13 -15.36 -3.58 0.13
N LEU A 14 -14.64 -4.70 0.00
CA LEU A 14 -14.34 -5.32 -1.30
C LEU A 14 -15.54 -6.08 -1.88
N PHE A 15 -16.28 -6.77 -1.02
CA PHE A 15 -17.39 -7.67 -1.35
C PHE A 15 -18.70 -7.24 -0.69
N GLY A 16 -18.64 -6.63 0.50
CA GLY A 16 -19.82 -6.27 1.30
C GLY A 16 -19.84 -4.85 1.85
N LEU A 17 -20.94 -4.51 2.53
CA LEU A 17 -21.05 -3.32 3.35
C LEU A 17 -20.72 -3.69 4.80
N LYS A 18 -19.88 -2.88 5.45
CA LYS A 18 -19.50 -3.06 6.85
C LYS A 18 -20.02 -1.89 7.66
N ASN A 19 -20.79 -2.17 8.71
CA ASN A 19 -21.25 -1.13 9.62
C ASN A 19 -20.09 -0.74 10.57
N VAL A 20 -19.71 0.53 10.53
CA VAL A 20 -18.64 1.11 11.35
C VAL A 20 -19.22 2.21 12.25
N LYS A 21 -19.14 2.00 13.57
CA LYS A 21 -19.68 2.91 14.60
C LYS A 21 -18.94 4.24 14.72
N ASN A 22 -17.63 4.23 14.47
CA ASN A 22 -16.78 5.42 14.49
C ASN A 22 -16.21 5.64 13.08
N ALA A 23 -17.08 5.84 12.09
CA ALA A 23 -16.63 6.15 10.76
C ALA A 23 -16.08 7.58 10.72
N TYR A 24 -14.91 7.72 10.10
CA TYR A 24 -14.28 9.00 9.80
C TYR A 24 -13.78 8.97 8.35
N ILE A 25 -13.71 10.13 7.72
CA ILE A 25 -13.29 10.26 6.32
C ILE A 25 -11.77 10.09 6.24
N SER A 26 -11.30 8.84 6.27
CA SER A 26 -9.91 8.48 6.06
C SER A 26 -9.81 7.29 5.13
N TYR A 27 -8.86 7.37 4.20
CA TYR A 27 -8.51 6.26 3.32
C TYR A 27 -8.10 5.01 4.10
N LYS A 28 -7.47 5.19 5.26
CA LYS A 28 -7.05 4.08 6.13
C LYS A 28 -8.24 3.26 6.63
N LEU A 29 -9.34 3.91 6.98
CA LEU A 29 -10.54 3.20 7.45
C LEU A 29 -11.18 2.35 6.35
N ILE A 30 -11.20 2.88 5.12
CA ILE A 30 -11.72 2.16 3.94
C ILE A 30 -10.82 0.94 3.66
N GLU A 31 -9.50 1.12 3.71
CA GLU A 31 -8.52 0.05 3.55
C GLU A 31 -8.70 -1.07 4.59
N GLU A 32 -8.86 -0.72 5.87
CA GLU A 32 -9.14 -1.69 6.95
C GLU A 32 -10.44 -2.45 6.71
N CYS A 33 -11.48 -1.78 6.19
CA CYS A 33 -12.73 -2.45 5.80
C CYS A 33 -12.52 -3.44 4.66
N CYS A 34 -11.77 -3.05 3.63
CA CYS A 34 -11.42 -3.93 2.50
C CYS A 34 -10.61 -5.16 2.96
N VAL A 35 -9.57 -4.96 3.77
CA VAL A 35 -8.73 -6.07 4.28
C VAL A 35 -9.54 -7.04 5.13
N ALA A 36 -10.38 -6.52 6.02
CA ALA A 36 -11.22 -7.37 6.87
C ALA A 36 -12.22 -8.20 6.05
N ASP A 37 -12.79 -7.61 5.00
CA ASP A 37 -13.74 -8.27 4.10
C ASP A 37 -13.04 -9.40 3.30
N TYR A 38 -11.84 -9.12 2.79
CA TYR A 38 -11.02 -10.13 2.13
C TYR A 38 -10.69 -11.32 3.06
N LEU A 39 -10.24 -11.04 4.28
CA LEU A 39 -9.90 -12.06 5.26
C LEU A 39 -11.12 -12.91 5.67
N ALA A 40 -12.31 -12.31 5.71
CA ALA A 40 -13.53 -13.06 5.98
C ALA A 40 -13.86 -14.07 4.86
N CYS A 41 -13.64 -13.70 3.60
CA CYS A 41 -13.86 -14.59 2.46
C CYS A 41 -12.79 -15.70 2.34
N GLU A 42 -11.52 -15.37 2.59
CA GLU A 42 -10.38 -16.28 2.38
C GLU A 42 -9.95 -17.03 3.65
N ASN A 43 -10.86 -17.19 4.62
CA ASN A 43 -10.64 -17.92 5.86
C ASN A 43 -9.40 -17.44 6.66
N GLY A 44 -9.24 -16.12 6.77
CA GLY A 44 -8.15 -15.48 7.49
C GLY A 44 -6.80 -15.51 6.77
N LYS A 45 -6.74 -15.94 5.50
CA LYS A 45 -5.51 -15.96 4.72
C LYS A 45 -5.39 -14.69 3.88
N HIS A 46 -4.22 -14.08 3.93
CA HIS A 46 -3.84 -13.05 2.97
C HIS A 46 -3.41 -13.71 1.65
N PRO A 47 -3.46 -12.99 0.51
CA PRO A 47 -2.97 -13.53 -0.75
C PRO A 47 -1.49 -13.92 -0.66
N ASP A 48 -1.07 -14.99 -1.33
CA ASP A 48 0.33 -15.46 -1.27
C ASP A 48 1.35 -14.42 -1.76
N TRP A 49 0.94 -13.55 -2.68
CA TRP A 49 1.77 -12.46 -3.18
C TRP A 49 1.94 -11.31 -2.17
N ASN A 50 1.07 -11.21 -1.15
CA ASN A 50 1.10 -10.15 -0.16
C ASN A 50 2.11 -10.44 0.97
N VAL A 51 3.37 -10.65 0.59
CA VAL A 51 4.46 -10.99 1.51
C VAL A 51 4.79 -9.87 2.50
N GLN A 52 4.55 -8.61 2.11
CA GLN A 52 4.83 -7.42 2.93
C GLN A 52 3.92 -7.34 4.15
N GLU A 53 2.59 -7.40 3.95
CA GLU A 53 1.62 -7.31 5.06
C GLU A 53 1.62 -8.59 5.92
N GLN A 54 2.12 -9.71 5.40
CA GLN A 54 2.29 -10.95 6.15
C GLN A 54 3.55 -10.98 7.02
N GLY A 55 4.42 -9.96 6.95
CA GLY A 55 5.72 -9.97 7.62
C GLY A 55 6.66 -11.09 7.12
N LYS A 56 6.40 -11.62 5.93
CA LYS A 56 7.23 -12.65 5.30
C LYS A 56 8.38 -12.01 4.54
N ASP A 57 9.45 -12.77 4.43
CA ASP A 57 10.59 -12.33 3.65
C ASP A 57 10.28 -12.33 2.15
N TRP A 58 10.84 -11.37 1.42
CA TRP A 58 10.63 -11.29 -0.03
C TRP A 58 11.23 -12.54 -0.73
N PRO A 59 10.53 -13.10 -1.74
CA PRO A 59 11.09 -14.16 -2.56
C PRO A 59 12.47 -13.81 -3.12
N LEU A 60 13.37 -14.80 -3.16
CA LEU A 60 14.78 -14.61 -3.51
C LEU A 60 14.95 -13.98 -4.91
N GLU A 61 14.09 -14.36 -5.86
CA GLU A 61 14.09 -13.82 -7.21
C GLU A 61 13.86 -12.31 -7.25
N ILE A 62 12.94 -11.82 -6.42
CA ILE A 62 12.62 -10.39 -6.32
C ILE A 62 13.79 -9.64 -5.71
N LYS A 63 14.40 -10.20 -4.66
CA LYS A 63 15.60 -9.61 -4.03
C LYS A 63 16.76 -9.50 -5.00
N ASN A 64 17.01 -10.54 -5.78
CA ASN A 64 18.07 -10.56 -6.78
C ASN A 64 17.82 -9.51 -7.88
N LYS A 65 16.62 -9.47 -8.45
CA LYS A 65 16.24 -8.45 -9.44
C LYS A 65 16.35 -7.03 -8.89
N HIS A 66 15.93 -6.81 -7.65
CA HIS A 66 16.07 -5.52 -6.99
C HIS A 66 17.56 -5.12 -6.83
N ALA A 67 18.40 -6.06 -6.39
CA ALA A 67 19.85 -5.83 -6.29
C ALA A 67 20.48 -5.49 -7.65
N GLU A 68 20.09 -6.17 -8.72
CA GLU A 68 20.53 -5.87 -10.08
C GLU A 68 20.12 -4.46 -10.53
N ILE A 69 18.86 -4.08 -10.32
CA ILE A 69 18.36 -2.73 -10.63
C ILE A 69 19.14 -1.68 -9.85
N GLN A 70 19.39 -1.93 -8.57
CA GLN A 70 20.12 -1.01 -7.70
C GLN A 70 21.57 -0.85 -8.14
N LYS A 71 22.24 -1.96 -8.52
CA LYS A 71 23.59 -1.95 -9.09
C LYS A 71 23.64 -1.15 -10.40
N ASN A 72 22.66 -1.34 -11.28
CA ASN A 72 22.53 -0.62 -12.54
C ASN A 72 22.28 0.89 -12.31
N ALA A 73 21.47 1.24 -11.31
CA ALA A 73 21.21 2.63 -10.95
C ALA A 73 22.48 3.34 -10.41
N GLN A 74 23.30 2.62 -9.64
CA GLN A 74 24.56 3.13 -9.11
C GLN A 74 25.65 3.28 -10.18
N SER A 75 25.73 2.34 -11.12
CA SER A 75 26.72 2.37 -12.21
C SER A 75 26.33 3.29 -13.36
N ARG A 76 25.07 3.75 -13.41
CA ARG A 76 24.58 4.64 -14.46
C ARG A 76 25.29 5.99 -14.41
N VAL A 77 26.02 6.32 -15.47
CA VAL A 77 26.62 7.65 -15.66
C VAL A 77 25.52 8.70 -15.66
N LYS A 78 25.58 9.64 -14.71
CA LYS A 78 24.64 10.75 -14.63
C LYS A 78 24.88 11.70 -15.81
N LYS A 79 23.98 11.72 -16.78
CA LYS A 79 24.00 12.70 -17.86
C LYS A 79 23.53 14.06 -17.31
N ILE A 80 24.47 14.92 -16.94
CA ILE A 80 24.17 16.28 -16.53
C ILE A 80 23.91 17.11 -17.79
N VAL A 81 22.65 17.39 -18.08
CA VAL A 81 22.27 18.31 -19.16
C VAL A 81 22.20 19.71 -18.55
N ARG A 82 23.29 20.49 -18.67
CA ARG A 82 23.26 21.92 -18.33
C ARG A 82 22.73 22.67 -19.54
N LYS A 83 21.58 23.35 -19.40
CA LYS A 83 21.19 24.40 -20.34
C LYS A 83 21.87 25.69 -19.90
N GLU A 84 22.60 26.35 -20.79
CA GLU A 84 23.07 27.71 -20.53
C GLU A 84 21.87 28.60 -20.19
N ALA A 85 21.92 29.24 -19.02
CA ALA A 85 21.01 30.31 -18.70
C ALA A 85 21.35 31.49 -19.62
N LYS A 86 20.52 31.72 -20.64
CA LYS A 86 20.63 32.92 -21.48
C LYS A 86 20.45 34.14 -20.59
N ARG A 87 21.44 35.02 -20.64
CA ARG A 87 21.53 36.28 -19.89
C ARG A 87 20.72 37.37 -20.55
#